data_AF-A0A965V2R9-F1
#
_entry.id   AF-A0A965V2R9-F1
#
_cell.length_a   1.000
_cell.length_b   1.000
_cell.length_c   1.000
_cell.angle_alpha   90.00
_cell.angle_beta   90.00
_cell.angle_gamma   90.00
#
_symmetry.space_group_name_H-M   'P 1'
#
loop_
_entity.id
_entity.type
_entity.pdbx_description
1 polymer ?
#
loop_
_entity_poly.entity_id
_entity_poly.type
_entity_poly.pdbx_seq_one_letter_code
_entity_poly.pdbx_strand_id
1 'polypeptide(L)' 'QMALMNRHLAPEMETVFMVPSLDTTYISSSLVREIAKFGGDVTGLVHADTAAALRKKFAP' A
#
# COMPACT_ATOMS: atom_id res chain seq x y z
N GLN A 1 3.34 6.13 -16.06
CA GLN A 1 3.38 7.46 -16.73
C GLN A 1 3.92 8.58 -15.84
N MET A 2 3.72 8.56 -14.51
CA MET A 2 4.27 9.61 -13.62
C MET A 2 5.78 9.84 -13.76
N ALA A 3 6.60 8.80 -13.88
CA ALA A 3 8.06 8.96 -14.06
C ALA A 3 8.43 9.83 -15.29
N LEU A 4 7.64 9.75 -16.38
CA LEU A 4 7.87 10.57 -17.58
C LEU A 4 7.49 12.03 -17.33
N MET A 5 6.38 12.27 -16.64
CA MET A 5 5.97 13.63 -16.25
C MET A 5 6.99 14.26 -15.32
N ASN A 6 7.46 13.48 -14.34
CA ASN A 6 8.48 13.88 -13.40
C ASN A 6 9.78 14.28 -14.08
N ARG A 7 10.23 13.54 -15.10
CA ARG A 7 11.41 13.91 -15.89
C ARG A 7 11.23 15.21 -16.69
N HIS A 8 9.99 15.55 -17.08
CA HIS A 8 9.71 16.82 -17.74
C HIS A 8 9.73 18.00 -16.74
N LEU A 9 9.20 17.81 -15.54
CA LEU A 9 9.10 18.85 -14.51
C LEU A 9 10.40 19.08 -13.73
N ALA A 10 11.19 18.02 -13.52
CA ALA A 10 12.45 18.03 -12.77
C ALA A 10 13.47 17.11 -13.48
N PRO A 11 14.22 17.64 -14.47
CA PRO A 11 15.11 16.86 -15.33
C PRO A 11 16.22 16.10 -14.59
N GLU A 12 16.65 16.60 -13.43
CA GLU A 12 17.64 15.98 -12.55
C GLU A 12 17.10 14.81 -11.71
N MET A 13 15.78 14.57 -11.70
CA MET A 13 15.18 13.51 -10.90
C MET A 13 15.15 12.17 -11.64
N GLU A 14 15.77 11.16 -11.05
CA GLU A 14 15.74 9.78 -11.53
C GLU A 14 14.61 8.99 -10.85
N THR A 15 13.96 8.05 -11.55
CA THR A 15 13.00 7.11 -10.97
C THR A 15 13.43 5.69 -11.24
N VAL A 16 13.64 4.91 -10.18
CA VAL A 16 13.98 3.48 -10.27
C VAL A 16 12.76 2.65 -9.90
N PHE A 17 12.50 1.60 -10.66
CA PHE A 17 11.42 0.65 -10.40
C PHE A 17 12.00 -0.66 -9.85
N MET A 18 11.30 -1.24 -8.89
CA MET A 18 11.62 -2.55 -8.34
C MET A 18 10.37 -3.43 -8.37
N VAL A 19 10.56 -4.69 -8.74
CA VAL A 19 9.50 -5.69 -8.71
C VAL A 19 9.35 -6.17 -7.26
N PRO A 20 8.13 -6.25 -6.71
CA PRO A 20 7.92 -6.80 -5.37
C PRO A 20 8.30 -8.29 -5.35
N SER A 21 8.60 -8.80 -4.16
CA SER A 21 8.78 -10.22 -3.96
C SER A 21 7.46 -10.99 -4.16
N LEU A 22 7.55 -12.28 -4.51
CA LEU A 22 6.35 -13.11 -4.80
C LEU A 22 5.40 -13.20 -3.60
N ASP A 23 5.94 -13.25 -2.39
CA ASP A 23 5.21 -13.33 -1.12
C ASP A 23 4.47 -12.04 -0.75
N THR A 24 4.74 -10.92 -1.43
CA THR A 24 4.10 -9.62 -1.18
C THR A 24 3.37 -9.04 -2.39
N THR A 25 3.50 -9.66 -3.57
CA THR A 25 2.93 -9.17 -4.85
C THR A 25 1.42 -8.98 -4.82
N TYR A 26 0.69 -9.73 -3.98
CA TYR A 26 -0.77 -9.65 -3.87
C TYR A 26 -1.27 -8.53 -2.93
N ILE A 27 -0.37 -7.86 -2.20
CA ILE A 27 -0.76 -6.86 -1.19
C ILE A 27 -0.94 -5.49 -1.84
N SER A 28 -2.09 -4.86 -1.61
CA SER A 28 -2.31 -3.44 -1.93
C SER A 28 -3.06 -2.72 -0.82
N SER A 29 -2.78 -1.43 -0.62
CA SER A 29 -3.44 -0.64 0.41
C SER A 29 -4.96 -0.55 0.22
N SER A 30 -5.45 -0.61 -1.03
CA SER A 30 -6.88 -0.61 -1.32
C SER A 30 -7.53 -1.91 -0.86
N LEU A 31 -6.93 -3.06 -1.20
CA LEU A 31 -7.42 -4.37 -0.78
C LEU A 31 -7.44 -4.52 0.74
N VAL A 32 -6.35 -4.15 1.42
CA VAL A 32 -6.26 -4.22 2.89
C VAL A 32 -7.34 -3.35 3.55
N ARG A 33 -7.58 -2.14 3.04
CA ARG A 33 -8.61 -1.24 3.57
C ARG A 33 -10.01 -1.80 3.33
N GLU A 34 -10.25 -2.47 2.21
CA GLU A 34 -11.53 -3.11 1.91
C GLU A 34 -11.83 -4.28 2.85
N ILE A 35 -10.85 -5.17 3.07
CA ILE A 35 -10.96 -6.27 4.04
C ILE A 35 -11.29 -5.71 5.43
N ALA A 36 -10.52 -4.73 5.91
CA ALA A 36 -10.73 -4.12 7.22
C ALA A 36 -12.10 -3.44 7.34
N LYS A 37 -12.58 -2.78 6.28
CA LYS A 37 -13.90 -2.11 6.25
C LYS A 37 -15.06 -3.09 6.43
N PHE A 38 -14.92 -4.32 5.96
CA PHE A 38 -15.92 -5.37 6.12
C PHE A 38 -15.67 -6.28 7.34
N GLY A 39 -14.81 -5.85 8.28
CA GLY A 39 -14.53 -6.59 9.52
C GLY A 39 -13.62 -7.80 9.35
N GLY A 40 -12.96 -7.95 8.19
CA GLY A 40 -11.96 -8.99 7.98
C GLY A 40 -10.67 -8.74 8.74
N ASP A 41 -9.96 -9.83 9.07
CA ASP A 41 -8.64 -9.76 9.68
C ASP A 41 -7.56 -9.42 8.63
N VAL A 42 -6.68 -8.49 9.00
CA VAL A 42 -5.55 -8.02 8.16
C VAL A 42 -4.20 -8.34 8.79
N THR A 43 -4.18 -9.14 9.86
CA THR A 43 -2.95 -9.61 10.50
C THR A 43 -2.08 -10.37 9.50
N GLY A 44 -0.78 -10.06 9.48
CA GLY A 44 0.15 -10.63 8.50
C GLY A 44 0.18 -9.92 7.14
N LEU A 45 -0.82 -9.09 6.83
CA LEU A 45 -0.83 -8.24 5.62
C LEU A 45 -0.19 -6.87 5.86
N VAL A 46 -0.14 -6.44 7.12
CA VAL A 46 0.42 -5.15 7.54
C VAL A 46 1.11 -5.26 8.91
N HIS A 47 1.92 -4.26 9.25
CA HIS A 47 2.47 -4.10 10.60
C HIS A 47 1.37 -4.01 11.67
N ALA A 48 1.66 -4.47 12.89
CA ALA A 48 0.70 -4.53 13.99
C ALA A 48 0.06 -3.16 14.31
N ASP A 49 0.85 -2.09 14.28
CA ASP A 49 0.37 -0.72 14.52
C ASP A 49 -0.65 -0.29 13.45
N THR A 50 -0.41 -0.66 12.20
CA THR A 50 -1.34 -0.39 11.10
C THR A 50 -2.62 -1.19 11.25
N ALA A 51 -2.52 -2.48 11.65
CA ALA A 51 -3.71 -3.29 11.92
C ALA A 51 -4.55 -2.71 13.07
N ALA A 52 -3.91 -2.23 14.14
CA ALA A 52 -4.59 -1.55 15.24
C ALA A 52 -5.28 -0.25 14.80
N ALA A 53 -4.60 0.56 13.98
CA ALA A 53 -5.16 1.79 13.43
C ALA A 53 -6.37 1.51 12.51
N LEU A 54 -6.28 0.48 11.65
CA LEU A 54 -7.38 0.07 10.77
C LEU A 54 -8.58 -0.43 11.58
N ARG A 55 -8.36 -1.25 12.62
CA ARG A 55 -9.41 -1.68 13.55
C ARG A 55 -10.08 -0.48 14.21
N LYS A 56 -9.32 0.48 14.74
CA LYS A 56 -9.89 1.70 15.33
C LYS A 56 -10.71 2.52 14.33
N LYS A 57 -10.29 2.56 13.07
CA LYS A 57 -10.95 3.35 12.02
C LYS A 57 -12.27 2.73 11.53
N PHE A 58 -12.34 1.40 11.47
CA PHE A 58 -13.47 0.67 10.87
C PHE A 58 -14.27 -0.15 11.90
N ALA A 59 -13.96 -0.05 13.19
CA ALA A 59 -14.80 -0.60 14.24
C ALA A 59 -16.21 0.03 14.17
N PRO A 60 -17.27 -0.78 14.39
CA PRO A 60 -18.64 -0.28 14.44
C PRO A 60 -18.88 0.72 15.59
#